data_AF-A0A949XEX9-F1
#
_entry.id   AF-A0A949XEX9-F1
#
_cell.length_a   1.000
_cell.length_b   1.000
_cell.length_c   1.000
_cell.angle_alpha   90.00
_cell.angle_beta   90.00
_cell.angle_gamma   90.00
#
_symmetry.space_group_name_H-M   'P 1'
#
loop_
_entity.id
_entity.type
_entity.pdbx_description
1 polymer ?
#
loop_
_entity_poly.entity_id
_entity_poly.type
_entity_poly.pdbx_seq_one_letter_code
_entity_poly.pdbx_strand_id
1 'polypeptide(L)'
;ITVLIYMNGQWGEPGGRLRLLRSPTDLNDAFAEVPPVQGTLLVFKNQPNAWHGHESFEGARRAIQLNWVTDQGVVWREQFRHRVSAFFKRRSH
;
A
#
# COMPACT_ATOMS: atom_id res chain seq x y z
N ILE A 1 -13.58 -2.87 -0.02
CA ILE A 1 -13.05 -1.64 0.63
C ILE A 1 -11.73 -2.00 1.29
N THR A 2 -10.74 -1.13 1.28
CA THR A 2 -9.49 -1.32 2.03
C THR A 2 -9.38 -0.22 3.09
N VAL A 3 -9.01 -0.63 4.29
CA VAL A 3 -8.73 0.24 5.43
C VAL A 3 -7.30 -0.02 5.90
N LEU A 4 -6.53 1.04 6.13
CA LEU A 4 -5.21 1.00 6.72
C LEU A 4 -5.22 1.84 7.99
N ILE A 5 -4.71 1.26 9.08
CA ILE A 5 -4.54 1.93 10.38
C ILE A 5 -3.06 1.90 10.72
N TYR A 6 -2.47 3.08 10.92
CA TYR A 6 -1.06 3.21 11.29
C TYR A 6 -0.88 3.47 12.79
N MET A 7 0.19 2.90 13.34
CA MET A 7 0.49 2.89 14.78
C MET A 7 1.98 3.18 15.04
N ASN A 8 2.63 3.92 14.15
CA ASN A 8 4.05 4.28 14.29
C ASN A 8 4.17 5.60 15.06
N GLY A 9 5.31 5.86 15.69
CA GLY A 9 5.58 7.15 16.33
C GLY A 9 5.67 8.30 15.32
N GLN A 10 6.42 9.35 15.68
CA GLN A 10 6.74 10.41 14.72
C GLN A 10 7.44 9.83 13.48
N TRP A 11 7.07 10.33 12.30
CA TRP A 11 7.61 9.86 11.03
C TRP A 11 8.32 11.01 10.30
N GLY A 12 9.62 11.13 10.50
CA GLY A 12 10.45 12.17 9.87
C GLY A 12 10.86 11.85 8.44
N GLU A 13 10.93 10.56 8.10
CA GLU A 13 11.47 10.10 6.81
C GLU A 13 10.48 10.28 5.65
N PRO A 14 10.95 10.65 4.44
CA PRO A 14 10.15 10.58 3.22
C PRO A 14 9.79 9.15 2.84
N GLY A 15 10.71 8.20 3.07
CA GLY A 15 10.53 6.79 2.78
C GLY A 15 9.38 6.14 3.57
N GLY A 16 8.74 5.13 2.99
CA GLY A 16 7.67 4.36 3.65
C GLY A 16 6.32 5.07 3.77
N ARG A 17 6.22 6.35 3.36
CA ARG A 17 4.95 7.05 3.20
C ARG A 17 4.15 6.43 2.06
N LEU A 18 2.86 6.25 2.28
CA LEU A 18 1.99 5.68 1.27
C LEU A 18 1.62 6.76 0.25
N ARG A 19 1.92 6.52 -1.01
CA ARG A 19 1.54 7.37 -2.15
C ARG A 19 0.29 6.83 -2.80
N LEU A 20 -0.66 7.73 -3.09
CA LEU A 20 -1.81 7.46 -3.94
C LEU A 20 -1.51 7.98 -5.34
N LEU A 21 -1.62 7.11 -6.34
CA LEU A 21 -1.04 7.34 -7.67
C LEU A 21 -2.11 7.64 -8.72
N ARG A 22 -1.75 8.46 -9.71
CA ARG A 22 -2.58 8.70 -10.90
C ARG A 22 -2.32 7.67 -11.99
N SER A 23 -1.21 6.96 -11.93
CA SER A 23 -0.85 5.90 -12.88
C SER A 23 -0.37 4.63 -12.18
N PRO A 24 -0.49 3.46 -12.84
CA PRO A 24 -0.07 2.17 -12.28
C PRO A 24 1.44 1.93 -12.30
N THR A 25 2.20 2.72 -13.08
CA THR A 25 3.59 2.42 -13.44
C THR A 25 4.61 3.40 -12.88
N ASP A 26 4.17 4.55 -12.37
CA ASP A 26 5.07 5.58 -11.85
C ASP A 26 4.72 5.91 -10.39
N LEU A 27 5.67 5.62 -9.49
CA LEU A 27 5.55 5.91 -8.05
C LEU A 27 5.67 7.41 -7.75
N ASN A 28 6.20 8.21 -8.67
CA ASN A 28 6.36 9.66 -8.54
C ASN A 28 5.15 10.44 -9.08
N ASP A 29 4.29 9.79 -9.85
CA ASP A 29 3.00 10.34 -10.31
C ASP A 29 1.93 10.22 -9.21
N ALA A 30 2.29 10.72 -8.02
CA ALA A 30 1.45 10.71 -6.83
C ALA A 30 0.60 11.98 -6.77
N PHE A 31 -0.69 11.82 -6.46
CA PHE A 31 -1.58 12.95 -6.18
C PHE A 31 -1.73 13.25 -4.69
N ALA A 32 -1.36 12.31 -3.82
CA ALA A 32 -1.36 12.47 -2.38
C ALA A 32 -0.35 11.54 -1.72
N GLU A 33 0.19 11.97 -0.59
CA GLU A 33 1.01 11.15 0.30
C GLU A 33 0.36 11.07 1.68
N VAL A 34 0.45 9.89 2.29
CA VAL A 34 -0.10 9.59 3.61
C VAL A 34 1.02 9.09 4.51
N PRO A 35 1.45 9.88 5.51
CA PRO A 35 2.48 9.45 6.45
C PRO A 35 1.93 8.35 7.38
N PRO A 36 2.71 7.30 7.67
CA PRO A 36 2.25 6.17 8.45
C PRO A 36 2.34 6.47 9.96
N VAL A 37 1.94 7.66 10.41
CA VAL A 37 1.98 8.06 11.83
C VAL A 37 0.78 7.50 12.60
N GLN A 38 0.94 7.35 13.92
CA GLN A 38 -0.13 6.92 14.81
C GLN A 38 -1.36 7.81 14.67
N GLY A 39 -2.54 7.17 14.61
CA GLY A 39 -3.81 7.86 14.44
C GLY A 39 -4.21 8.10 12.98
N THR A 40 -3.31 7.82 12.02
CA THR A 40 -3.67 7.87 10.60
C THR A 40 -4.53 6.68 10.22
N LEU A 41 -5.72 6.98 9.71
CA LEU A 41 -6.65 6.03 9.10
C LEU A 41 -6.85 6.41 7.62
N LEU A 42 -6.54 5.48 6.72
CA LEU A 42 -6.82 5.62 5.29
C LEU A 42 -7.86 4.60 4.87
N VAL A 43 -8.91 5.08 4.19
CA VAL A 43 -9.97 4.24 3.64
C VAL A 43 -10.13 4.56 2.17
N PHE A 44 -10.17 3.52 1.33
CA PHE A 44 -10.45 3.68 -0.08
C PHE A 44 -11.26 2.50 -0.63
N LYS A 45 -11.99 2.78 -1.72
CA LYS A 45 -12.66 1.73 -2.47
C LYS A 45 -11.64 1.00 -3.33
N ASN A 46 -11.63 -0.33 -3.23
CA ASN A 46 -10.79 -1.16 -4.08
C ASN A 46 -11.37 -1.17 -5.51
N GLN A 47 -10.86 -0.27 -6.35
CA GLN A 47 -11.22 -0.13 -7.76
C GLN A 47 -9.99 -0.43 -8.63
N PRO A 48 -10.15 -0.72 -9.93
CA PRO A 48 -9.03 -1.03 -10.83
C PRO A 48 -7.94 0.06 -10.87
N ASN A 49 -8.32 1.31 -10.57
CA ASN A 49 -7.45 2.49 -10.53
C ASN A 49 -7.04 2.91 -9.10
N ALA A 50 -7.30 2.09 -8.09
CA ALA A 50 -6.86 2.35 -6.71
C ALA A 50 -5.36 2.06 -6.53
N TRP A 51 -4.53 2.69 -7.37
CA TRP A 51 -3.09 2.52 -7.38
C TRP A 51 -2.46 3.22 -6.18
N HIS A 52 -1.65 2.46 -5.46
CA HIS A 52 -0.95 2.94 -4.29
C HIS A 52 0.37 2.18 -4.14
N GLY A 53 1.35 2.84 -3.54
CA GLY A 53 2.67 2.29 -3.30
C GLY A 53 3.41 3.09 -2.24
N HIS A 54 4.62 2.72 -1.93
CA HIS A 54 5.49 3.50 -1.05
C HIS A 54 6.94 3.31 -1.48
N GLU A 55 7.76 4.32 -1.24
CA GLU A 55 9.22 4.17 -1.36
C GLU A 55 9.73 3.15 -0.33
N SER A 56 10.90 2.59 -0.59
CA SER A 56 11.59 1.73 0.36
C SER A 56 11.83 2.47 1.68
N PHE A 57 11.84 1.73 2.77
CA PHE A 57 12.08 2.25 4.11
C PHE A 57 12.86 1.22 4.90
N GLU A 58 13.90 1.67 5.60
CA GLU A 58 14.63 0.84 6.55
C GLU A 58 14.09 1.06 7.95
N GLY A 59 13.64 -0.01 8.59
CA GLY A 59 13.10 0.00 9.96
C GLY A 59 11.68 -0.53 10.07
N ALA A 60 11.10 -0.41 11.27
CA ALA A 60 9.78 -0.95 11.58
C ALA A 60 8.65 -0.02 11.12
N ARG A 61 7.87 -0.46 10.12
CA ARG A 61 6.63 0.17 9.68
C ARG A 61 5.43 -0.73 10.02
N ARG A 62 4.66 -0.33 11.02
CA ARG A 62 3.52 -1.08 11.56
C ARG A 62 2.22 -0.56 10.98
N ALA A 63 1.39 -1.45 10.44
CA ALA A 63 0.07 -1.15 9.93
C ALA A 63 -0.87 -2.34 10.14
N ILE A 64 -2.15 -2.06 10.37
CA ILE A 64 -3.22 -3.04 10.24
C ILE A 64 -3.93 -2.75 8.92
N GLN A 65 -4.03 -3.76 8.06
CA GLN A 65 -4.80 -3.68 6.82
C GLN A 65 -6.04 -4.57 6.93
N LEU A 66 -7.20 -3.97 6.67
CA LEU A 66 -8.48 -4.66 6.62
C LEU A 66 -9.04 -4.53 5.21
N ASN A 67 -9.42 -5.66 4.61
CA ASN A 67 -10.08 -5.68 3.31
C ASN A 67 -11.50 -6.23 3.49
N TRP A 68 -12.51 -5.44 3.14
CA TRP A 68 -13.88 -5.92 2.98
C TRP A 68 -14.03 -6.57 1.61
N VAL A 69 -14.23 -7.89 1.62
CA VAL A 69 -14.33 -8.73 0.42
C VAL A 69 -15.73 -9.30 0.30
N THR A 70 -16.32 -9.18 -0.89
CA THR A 70 -17.69 -9.61 -1.18
C THR A 70 -17.76 -10.88 -2.02
N ASP A 71 -16.65 -11.34 -2.60
CA ASP A 71 -16.56 -12.51 -3.46
C ASP A 71 -15.19 -13.20 -3.31
N GLN A 72 -15.16 -14.54 -3.16
CA GLN A 72 -13.93 -15.31 -2.97
C GLN A 72 -12.97 -15.26 -4.18
N GLY A 73 -13.46 -15.05 -5.40
CA GLY A 73 -12.63 -14.90 -6.60
C GLY A 73 -11.76 -13.64 -6.57
N VAL A 74 -12.20 -12.59 -5.86
CA VAL A 74 -11.41 -11.37 -5.65
C VAL A 74 -10.21 -11.64 -4.73
N VAL A 75 -10.39 -12.46 -3.69
CA VAL A 75 -9.31 -12.89 -2.79
C VAL A 75 -8.21 -13.60 -3.57
N TRP A 76 -8.59 -14.57 -4.41
CA TRP A 76 -7.65 -15.34 -5.22
C TRP A 76 -6.84 -14.46 -6.18
N ARG A 77 -7.50 -13.50 -6.84
CA ARG A 77 -6.82 -12.58 -7.78
C ARG A 77 -5.84 -11.65 -7.07
N GLU A 78 -6.19 -11.13 -5.90
CA GLU A 78 -5.28 -10.30 -5.11
C GLU A 78 -4.09 -11.10 -4.58
N GLN A 79 -4.31 -12.28 -4.01
CA GLN A 79 -3.23 -13.15 -3.52
C GLN A 79 -2.28 -13.56 -4.65
N PHE A 80 -2.79 -13.86 -5.85
CA PHE A 80 -1.97 -14.20 -7.00
C PHE A 80 -1.10 -13.01 -7.45
N ARG A 81 -1.67 -11.80 -7.53
CA ARG A 81 -0.92 -10.57 -7.87
C ARG A 81 0.20 -10.30 -6.85
N HIS A 82 -0.06 -10.49 -5.56
CA HIS A 82 0.96 -10.34 -4.52
C HIS A 82 2.10 -11.36 -4.66
N ARG A 83 1.81 -12.63 -4.98
CA ARG A 83 2.84 -13.65 -5.23
C ARG A 83 3.72 -13.32 -6.44
N VAL A 84 3.13 -12.80 -7.51
CA VAL A 84 3.88 -12.40 -8.71
C VAL A 84 4.77 -11.19 -8.42
N SER A 85 4.25 -10.14 -7.77
CA SER A 85 5.04 -8.96 -7.40
C SER A 85 6.20 -9.30 -6.46
N ALA A 86 5.97 -10.16 -5.46
CA ALA A 86 7.01 -10.63 -4.55
C ALA A 86 8.07 -11.51 -5.24
N PHE A 87 7.68 -12.25 -6.29
CA PHE A 87 8.60 -13.08 -7.08
C PHE A 87 9.51 -12.23 -7.98
N PHE A 88 8.96 -11.20 -8.63
CA PHE A 88 9.77 -10.27 -9.45
C PHE A 88 10.74 -9.42 -8.61
N LYS A 89 10.35 -9.04 -7.39
CA LYS A 89 11.27 -8.43 -6.41
C LYS A 89 12.42 -9.36 -6.00
N ARG A 90 12.25 -10.67 -6.10
CA ARG A 90 13.26 -11.67 -5.74
C ARG A 90 14.27 -11.97 -6.86
N ARG A 91 14.06 -11.45 -8.07
CA ARG A 91 14.93 -11.63 -9.25
C ARG A 91 15.61 -10.36 -9.76
N SER A 92 15.39 -9.23 -9.09
CA SER A 92 16.00 -7.93 -9.41
C SER A 92 17.16 -7.56 -8.47
N HIS A 93 17.67 -8.54 -7.72
CA HIS A 93 18.93 -8.46 -6.97
C HIS A 93 19.96 -9.39 -7.59
#